data_AF-F0G2Z6-F1
#
_entry.id   AF-F0G2Z6-F1
#
_cell.length_a   1.000
_cell.length_b   1.000
_cell.length_c   1.000
_cell.angle_alpha   90.00
_cell.angle_beta   90.00
_cell.angle_gamma   90.00
#
_symmetry.space_group_name_H-M   'P 1'
#
loop_
_entity.id
_entity.type
_entity.pdbx_description
1 polymer ?
#
loop_
_entity_poly.entity_id
_entity_poly.type
_entity_poly.pdbx_seq_one_letter_code
_entity_poly.pdbx_strand_id
1 'polypeptide(L)'
;PDSDAADARAATDAAARALPAWRATPARERAAILRAWHAAIVAHTDDLARLISREQGKPLAEARGEVAYGASYVLWFAEEATRTYGDLIPQQQHGKRLSAVKEPIGI
;
A
#
# COMPACT_ATOMS: atom_id res chain seq x y z
N PRO A 1 -9.11 -21.94 -1.88
CA PRO A 1 -8.02 -22.93 -1.73
C PRO A 1 -7.70 -23.10 -0.25
N ASP A 2 -7.55 -24.34 0.20
CA ASP A 2 -7.08 -24.63 1.56
C ASP A 2 -5.56 -24.60 1.55
N SER A 3 -4.99 -23.42 1.79
CA SER A 3 -3.54 -23.20 1.78
C SER A 3 -2.86 -23.76 3.03
N ASP A 4 -1.62 -24.24 2.86
CA ASP A 4 -0.81 -24.81 3.94
C ASP A 4 0.47 -24.00 4.24
N ALA A 5 1.34 -24.55 5.09
CA ALA A 5 2.59 -23.91 5.48
C ALA A 5 3.57 -23.75 4.31
N ALA A 6 3.54 -24.64 3.31
CA ALA A 6 4.38 -24.55 2.13
C ALA A 6 3.91 -23.41 1.21
N ASP A 7 2.59 -23.23 1.05
CA ASP A 7 2.03 -22.09 0.32
C ASP A 7 2.40 -20.76 0.97
N ALA A 8 2.29 -20.68 2.31
CA ALA A 8 2.67 -19.49 3.05
C ALA A 8 4.17 -19.16 2.87
N ARG A 9 5.03 -20.18 2.94
CA ARG A 9 6.47 -20.02 2.69
C ARG A 9 6.74 -19.55 1.27
N ALA A 10 6.08 -20.12 0.28
CA ALA A 10 6.22 -19.73 -1.13
C ALA A 10 5.82 -18.27 -1.36
N ALA A 11 4.73 -17.81 -0.71
CA ALA A 11 4.29 -16.42 -0.76
C ALA A 11 5.32 -15.46 -0.14
N THR A 12 5.85 -15.77 1.04
CA THR A 12 6.90 -14.95 1.69
C THR A 12 8.17 -14.91 0.85
N ASP A 13 8.62 -16.05 0.32
CA ASP A 13 9.82 -16.11 -0.53
C ASP A 13 9.61 -15.29 -1.83
N ALA A 14 8.42 -15.30 -2.42
CA ALA A 14 8.10 -14.48 -3.58
C ALA A 14 8.10 -12.99 -3.26
N ALA A 15 7.53 -12.60 -2.12
CA ALA A 15 7.53 -11.23 -1.65
C ALA A 15 8.97 -10.75 -1.38
N ALA A 16 9.80 -11.58 -0.73
CA ALA A 16 11.20 -11.27 -0.45
C ALA A 16 12.02 -11.05 -1.73
N ARG A 17 11.75 -11.82 -2.79
CA ARG A 17 12.37 -11.61 -4.12
C ARG A 17 11.93 -10.32 -4.80
N ALA A 18 10.68 -9.90 -4.61
CA ALA A 18 10.15 -8.68 -5.23
C ALA A 18 10.59 -7.39 -4.50
N LEU A 19 10.84 -7.47 -3.20
CA LEU A 19 11.14 -6.33 -2.34
C LEU A 19 12.31 -5.44 -2.84
N PRO A 20 13.46 -5.96 -3.28
CA PRO A 20 14.57 -5.13 -3.75
C PRO A 20 14.22 -4.23 -4.95
N ALA A 21 13.44 -4.74 -5.91
CA ALA A 21 13.00 -3.96 -7.04
C ALA A 21 11.97 -2.90 -6.62
N TRP A 22 11.00 -3.30 -5.78
CA TRP A 22 9.95 -2.39 -5.31
C TRP A 22 10.49 -1.26 -4.43
N ARG A 23 11.42 -1.55 -3.51
CA ARG A 23 12.04 -0.52 -2.66
C ARG A 23 12.84 0.50 -3.46
N ALA A 24 13.41 0.08 -4.60
CA ALA A 24 14.20 0.93 -5.48
C ALA A 24 13.32 1.80 -6.40
N THR A 25 12.05 1.43 -6.61
CA THR A 25 11.10 2.23 -7.39
C THR A 25 10.90 3.62 -6.75
N PRO A 26 11.07 4.74 -7.47
CA PRO A 26 10.86 6.08 -6.93
C PRO A 26 9.47 6.29 -6.33
N ALA A 27 9.38 7.10 -5.27
CA ALA A 27 8.12 7.38 -4.57
C ALA A 27 7.00 7.87 -5.51
N ARG A 28 7.33 8.70 -6.50
CA ARG A 28 6.38 9.22 -7.49
C ARG A 28 5.82 8.11 -8.40
N GLU A 29 6.65 7.15 -8.79
CA GLU A 29 6.22 6.01 -9.61
C GLU A 29 5.34 5.06 -8.80
N ARG A 30 5.71 4.75 -7.55
CA ARG A 30 4.85 3.97 -6.64
C ARG A 30 3.49 4.63 -6.45
N ALA A 31 3.48 5.96 -6.27
CA ALA A 31 2.25 6.73 -6.17
C ALA A 31 1.40 6.65 -7.45
N ALA A 32 2.01 6.63 -8.64
CA ALA A 32 1.28 6.48 -9.90
C ALA A 32 0.63 5.08 -10.02
N ILE A 33 1.36 4.03 -9.64
CA ILE A 33 0.84 2.65 -9.60
C ILE A 33 -0.35 2.54 -8.65
N LEU A 34 -0.24 3.09 -7.44
CA LEU A 34 -1.34 3.07 -6.46
C LEU A 34 -2.55 3.89 -6.92
N ARG A 35 -2.36 5.02 -7.62
CA ARG A 35 -3.47 5.77 -8.22
C ARG A 35 -4.17 5.00 -9.34
N ALA A 36 -3.42 4.28 -10.16
CA ALA A 36 -3.99 3.40 -11.18
C ALA A 36 -4.80 2.27 -10.54
N TRP A 37 -4.32 1.70 -9.43
CA TRP A 37 -5.06 0.70 -8.67
C TRP A 37 -6.35 1.26 -8.05
N HIS A 38 -6.30 2.44 -7.42
CA HIS A 38 -7.49 3.15 -6.97
C HIS A 38 -8.51 3.34 -8.09
N ALA A 39 -8.07 3.81 -9.27
CA ALA A 39 -8.95 4.00 -10.41
C ALA A 39 -9.61 2.69 -10.87
N ALA A 40 -8.87 1.57 -10.85
CA ALA A 40 -9.42 0.25 -11.14
C ALA A 40 -10.45 -0.20 -10.10
N ILE A 41 -10.19 0.00 -8.79
CA ILE A 41 -11.17 -0.30 -7.74
C ILE A 41 -12.47 0.47 -7.97
N VAL A 42 -12.37 1.79 -8.21
CA VAL A 42 -13.53 2.65 -8.46
C VAL A 42 -14.30 2.21 -9.72
N ALA A 43 -13.59 1.91 -10.81
CA ALA A 43 -14.20 1.44 -12.05
C ALA A 43 -14.97 0.12 -11.88
N HIS A 44 -14.55 -0.74 -10.95
CA HIS A 44 -15.15 -2.04 -10.66
C HIS A 44 -16.00 -2.06 -9.38
N THR A 45 -16.44 -0.89 -8.89
CA THR A 45 -17.17 -0.78 -7.61
C THR A 45 -18.39 -1.69 -7.52
N ASP A 46 -19.22 -1.74 -8.56
CA ASP A 46 -20.44 -2.56 -8.55
C ASP A 46 -20.14 -4.06 -8.51
N ASP A 47 -19.09 -4.51 -9.21
CA ASP A 47 -18.72 -5.93 -9.23
C ASP A 47 -18.15 -6.35 -7.88
N LEU A 48 -17.26 -5.54 -7.30
CA LEU A 48 -16.71 -5.77 -5.97
C LEU A 48 -17.81 -5.75 -4.90
N ALA A 49 -18.73 -4.78 -4.95
CA ALA A 49 -19.83 -4.67 -4.00
C ALA A 49 -20.79 -5.89 -4.08
N ARG A 50 -21.03 -6.44 -5.27
CA ARG A 50 -21.82 -7.67 -5.44
C ARG A 50 -21.11 -8.88 -4.83
N LEU A 51 -19.79 -9.00 -4.99
CA LEU A 51 -19.01 -10.07 -4.36
C LEU A 51 -19.11 -10.00 -2.85
N ILE A 52 -18.82 -8.83 -2.27
CA ILE A 52 -18.90 -8.57 -0.82
C ILE A 52 -20.31 -8.88 -0.29
N SER A 53 -21.35 -8.39 -0.97
CA SER A 53 -22.74 -8.62 -0.55
C SER A 53 -23.12 -10.11 -0.60
N ARG A 54 -22.63 -10.86 -1.60
CA ARG A 54 -22.90 -12.30 -1.73
C ARG A 54 -22.17 -13.15 -0.69
N GLU A 55 -20.93 -12.82 -0.36
CA GLU A 55 -20.13 -13.61 0.58
C GLU A 55 -20.42 -13.27 2.05
N GLN A 56 -20.71 -12.00 2.36
CA GLN A 56 -20.87 -11.52 3.74
C GLN A 56 -22.34 -11.28 4.12
N GLY A 57 -23.22 -10.99 3.16
CA GLY A 57 -24.67 -10.82 3.37
C GLY A 57 -25.14 -9.38 3.59
N LYS A 58 -24.24 -8.39 3.67
CA LYS A 58 -24.63 -6.98 3.82
C LYS A 58 -25.39 -6.43 2.60
N PRO A 59 -26.28 -5.44 2.78
CA PRO A 59 -26.96 -4.77 1.66
C PRO A 59 -25.97 -4.21 0.63
N LEU A 60 -26.32 -4.29 -0.66
CA LEU A 60 -25.45 -3.84 -1.75
C LEU A 60 -25.04 -2.36 -1.63
N ALA A 61 -25.91 -1.51 -1.07
CA ALA A 61 -25.60 -0.11 -0.82
C ALA A 61 -24.48 0.06 0.21
N GLU A 62 -24.48 -0.73 1.28
CA GLU A 62 -23.41 -0.73 2.29
C GLU A 62 -22.11 -1.28 1.71
N ALA A 63 -22.19 -2.36 0.92
CA ALA A 63 -21.02 -2.93 0.24
C ALA A 63 -20.36 -1.92 -0.72
N ARG A 64 -21.14 -1.10 -1.44
CA ARG A 64 -20.58 -0.01 -2.26
C ARG A 64 -19.85 1.04 -1.42
N GLY A 65 -20.44 1.40 -0.28
CA GLY A 65 -19.80 2.31 0.67
C GLY A 65 -18.47 1.77 1.17
N GLU A 66 -18.40 0.47 1.46
CA GLU A 66 -17.16 -0.21 1.87
C GLU A 66 -16.10 -0.22 0.76
N VAL A 67 -16.48 -0.50 -0.48
CA VAL A 67 -15.53 -0.43 -1.62
C VAL A 67 -14.97 0.99 -1.77
N ALA A 68 -15.83 2.02 -1.72
CA ALA A 68 -15.39 3.41 -1.80
C ALA A 68 -14.49 3.78 -0.61
N TYR A 69 -14.82 3.30 0.59
CA TYR A 69 -14.01 3.52 1.79
C TYR A 69 -12.63 2.85 1.67
N GLY A 70 -12.55 1.60 1.22
CA GLY A 70 -11.30 0.90 0.96
C GLY A 70 -10.46 1.59 -0.13
N ALA A 71 -11.09 2.03 -1.22
CA ALA A 71 -10.43 2.77 -2.29
C ALA A 71 -9.80 4.08 -1.79
N SER A 72 -10.48 4.77 -0.85
CA SER A 72 -9.98 6.04 -0.29
C SER A 72 -8.63 5.88 0.41
N TYR A 73 -8.38 4.76 1.10
CA TYR A 73 -7.08 4.47 1.71
C TYR A 73 -5.98 4.30 0.66
N VAL A 74 -6.27 3.59 -0.44
CA VAL A 74 -5.30 3.39 -1.52
C VAL A 74 -4.90 4.74 -2.11
N LEU A 75 -5.85 5.64 -2.36
CA LEU A 75 -5.57 6.97 -2.87
C LEU A 75 -4.77 7.80 -1.85
N TRP A 76 -5.18 7.81 -0.59
CA TRP A 76 -4.49 8.54 0.47
C TRP A 76 -3.01 8.11 0.59
N PHE A 77 -2.75 6.80 0.66
CA PHE A 77 -1.38 6.30 0.75
C PHE A 77 -0.58 6.47 -0.55
N ALA A 78 -1.23 6.53 -1.71
CA ALA A 78 -0.57 6.93 -2.96
C ALA A 78 -0.02 8.36 -2.85
N GLU A 79 -0.75 9.28 -2.23
CA GLU A 79 -0.31 10.64 -2.01
C GLU A 79 0.80 10.72 -0.95
N GLU A 80 0.62 10.01 0.17
CA GLU A 80 1.60 9.97 1.27
C GLU A 80 2.93 9.31 0.89
N ALA A 81 2.94 8.44 -0.14
CA ALA A 81 4.18 7.84 -0.65
C ALA A 81 5.25 8.89 -1.00
N THR A 82 4.84 10.09 -1.42
CA THR A 82 5.74 11.20 -1.77
C THR A 82 6.07 12.15 -0.60
N ARG A 83 5.49 11.91 0.57
CA ARG A 83 5.64 12.74 1.78
C ARG A 83 6.41 12.05 2.90
N THR A 84 7.18 11.01 2.56
CA THR A 84 8.08 10.34 3.49
C THR A 84 9.33 11.19 3.75
N TYR A 85 9.15 12.29 4.48
CA TYR A 85 10.23 13.23 4.80
C TYR A 85 11.10 12.70 5.94
N GLY A 86 12.41 12.88 5.78
CA GLY A 86 13.40 12.81 6.85
C GLY A 86 13.63 14.18 7.50
N ASP A 87 14.55 14.22 8.46
CA ASP A 87 14.83 15.42 9.25
C ASP A 87 16.32 15.81 9.15
N LEU A 88 16.58 17.11 9.22
CA LEU A 88 17.92 17.66 9.46
C LEU A 88 17.95 18.20 10.89
N ILE A 89 18.85 17.68 11.71
CA ILE A 89 18.87 17.95 13.16
C ILE A 89 20.00 18.96 13.46
N PRO A 90 19.72 20.03 14.24
CA PRO A 90 20.73 21.02 14.60
C PRO A 90 21.98 20.40 15.26
N GLN A 91 23.15 20.86 14.83
CA GLN A 91 24.42 20.39 15.36
C GLN A 91 24.58 20.77 16.84
N GLN A 92 25.01 19.80 17.66
CA GLN A 92 25.37 20.03 19.08
C GLN A 92 26.88 20.25 19.26
N GLN A 93 27.69 19.86 18.26
CA GLN A 93 29.14 19.99 18.26
C GLN A 93 29.59 20.46 16.88
N HIS A 94 30.61 21.30 16.83
CA HIS A 94 31.18 21.82 15.59
C HIS A 94 31.66 20.68 14.68
N GLY A 95 31.44 20.83 13.37
CA GLY A 95 31.89 19.89 12.36
C GLY A 95 31.02 18.62 12.22
N LYS A 96 29.89 18.53 12.93
CA LYS A 96 28.96 17.39 12.82
C LYS A 96 27.66 17.78 12.11
N ARG A 97 27.17 16.92 11.22
CA ARG A 97 25.84 17.01 10.61
C ARG A 97 25.02 15.80 11.05
N LEU A 98 23.80 16.04 11.50
CA LEU A 98 22.86 15.00 11.91
C LEU A 98 21.65 15.02 10.98
N SER A 99 21.20 13.84 10.57
CA SER A 99 20.01 13.65 9.76
C SER A 99 19.29 12.37 10.14
N ALA A 100 17.96 12.37 10.04
CA ALA A 100 17.14 11.18 10.13
C ALA A 100 16.54 10.88 8.75
N VAL A 101 16.59 9.62 8.34
CA VAL A 101 15.96 9.13 7.10
C VAL A 101 14.93 8.07 7.45
N LYS A 102 13.90 7.95 6.61
CA LYS A 102 12.84 6.94 6.75
C LYS A 102 12.96 5.93 5.61
N GLU A 103 13.09 4.66 5.98
CA GLU A 103 13.21 3.56 5.04
C GLU A 103 12.10 2.53 5.29
N PRO A 104 11.67 1.77 4.25
CA PRO A 104 10.70 0.71 4.43
C PRO A 104 11.28 -0.42 5.29
N ILE A 105 10.47 -0.98 6.19
CA ILE A 105 10.87 -2.08 7.09
C ILE A 105 11.27 -3.33 6.31
N GLY A 106 10.47 -3.71 5.30
CA GLY A 106 10.67 -4.92 4.50
C GLY A 106 9.64 -6.00 4.79
N ILE A 107 10.07 -7.27 4.67
CA ILE A 107 9.27 -8.48 4.91
C ILE A 107 9.87 -9.23 6.08
#